data_AF-A0A348MZE4-F1
#
_entry.id   AF-A0A348MZE4-F1
#
_cell.length_a   1.000
_cell.length_b   1.000
_cell.length_c   1.000
_cell.angle_alpha   90.00
_cell.angle_beta   90.00
_cell.angle_gamma   90.00
#
_symmetry.space_group_name_H-M   'P 1'
#
loop_
_entity.id
_entity.type
_entity.pdbx_description
1 polymer ?
#
loop_
_entity_poly.entity_id
_entity_poly.type
_entity_poly.pdbx_seq_one_letter_code
_entity_poly.pdbx_strand_id
1 'polypeptide(L)'
;MSDKLQKVLANNGVGSRREMETWIEQGRVSVNGAIATLGDRVEPTDQIRVDNNLLKRDQNAPVCRVLMYNKPEGELCSRTDPMGRLTVFDRLPNINSGRWIAVGRLDLNTAGLLLFTNDGELANRLMHPRHEVEREYAVRVFGEVDAKTLVTLQKGVELDDGIAKFTDIIARPNEEESINSWFNVSLSEGRNREVRRLWESQGVQVSRLIRLRYGPLSLQKRLPQGAWIELELNDVNALRKQVQLPVETETVVGIGDNKLDHVTLQRMRRSVKKHKERAGTPNKPNPDGTEATGSDGQRARKPNERNPNGGRPGTNSGKGKGNRGKSGPGKPNVGRTRAGTSDAQPSDKPNAKTGTNTKRTNSNRKKPTRQQQVEQDK
;
A
#
# COMPACT_ATOMS: atom_id res chain seq x y z
N MET A 1 25.65 2.12 19.15
CA MET A 1 25.50 3.39 18.40
C MET A 1 24.23 4.07 18.86
N SER A 2 24.38 5.09 19.70
CA SER A 2 23.24 5.72 20.35
C SER A 2 22.36 6.49 19.37
N ASP A 3 21.08 6.54 19.65
CA ASP A 3 20.06 7.20 18.83
C ASP A 3 19.27 8.20 19.68
N LYS A 4 18.76 9.29 19.09
CA LYS A 4 18.01 10.33 19.83
C LYS A 4 16.75 9.72 20.47
N LEU A 5 16.51 10.01 21.76
CA LEU A 5 15.44 9.37 22.55
C LEU A 5 14.05 9.48 21.89
N GLN A 6 13.67 10.66 21.40
CA GLN A 6 12.40 10.87 20.71
C GLN A 6 12.28 10.08 19.39
N LYS A 7 13.39 9.74 18.72
CA LYS A 7 13.38 8.85 17.54
C LYS A 7 13.11 7.42 17.98
N VAL A 8 13.75 6.93 19.04
CA VAL A 8 13.53 5.56 19.54
C VAL A 8 12.09 5.38 20.02
N LEU A 9 11.56 6.32 20.81
CA LEU A 9 10.17 6.32 21.26
C LEU A 9 9.18 6.31 20.08
N ALA A 10 9.36 7.22 19.12
CA ALA A 10 8.47 7.33 17.95
C ALA A 10 8.58 6.13 16.99
N ASN A 11 9.75 5.48 16.90
CA ASN A 11 9.96 4.27 16.13
C ASN A 11 9.35 3.02 16.80
N ASN A 12 9.26 2.98 18.13
CA ASN A 12 8.54 1.93 18.87
C ASN A 12 7.02 2.16 18.90
N GLY A 13 6.52 3.25 18.30
CA GLY A 13 5.09 3.53 18.12
C GLY A 13 4.42 4.33 19.23
N VAL A 14 5.18 4.74 20.27
CA VAL A 14 4.65 5.49 21.44
C VAL A 14 3.98 6.80 21.06
N GLY A 15 4.46 7.47 20.01
CA GLY A 15 3.85 8.68 19.46
C GLY A 15 4.59 9.27 18.26
N SER A 16 4.32 10.53 17.95
CA SER A 16 5.09 11.34 17.00
C SER A 16 6.39 11.87 17.65
N ARG A 17 7.42 12.23 16.85
CA ARG A 17 8.70 12.70 17.45
C ARG A 17 8.51 13.95 18.31
N ARG A 18 7.70 14.92 17.87
CA ARG A 18 7.41 16.17 18.61
C ARG A 18 6.63 15.94 19.90
N GLU A 19 5.66 15.05 19.86
CA GLU A 19 4.90 14.61 21.04
C GLU A 19 5.83 13.94 22.07
N MET A 20 6.77 13.11 21.61
CA MET A 20 7.80 12.52 22.48
C MET A 20 8.80 13.57 23.00
N GLU A 21 9.15 14.59 22.21
CA GLU A 21 9.94 15.74 22.68
C GLU A 21 9.20 16.46 23.83
N THR A 22 7.91 16.77 23.67
CA THR A 22 7.06 17.34 24.73
C THR A 22 6.91 16.43 25.95
N TRP A 23 6.82 15.10 25.78
CA TRP A 23 6.74 14.18 26.94
C TRP A 23 8.08 14.08 27.70
N ILE A 24 9.22 14.24 27.01
CA ILE A 24 10.54 14.36 27.63
C ILE A 24 10.65 15.68 28.40
N GLU A 25 10.24 16.80 27.80
CA GLU A 25 10.18 18.12 28.48
C GLU A 25 9.27 18.11 29.73
N GLN A 26 8.19 17.33 29.70
CA GLN A 26 7.30 17.09 30.85
C GLN A 26 7.88 16.14 31.92
N GLY A 27 9.10 15.62 31.75
CA GLY A 27 9.72 14.67 32.68
C GLY A 27 9.07 13.28 32.73
N ARG A 28 8.17 12.97 31.78
CA ARG A 28 7.39 11.71 31.75
C ARG A 28 8.17 10.50 31.22
N VAL A 29 9.38 10.73 30.70
CA VAL A 29 10.27 9.69 30.18
C VAL A 29 11.50 9.58 31.07
N SER A 30 11.88 8.35 31.42
CA SER A 30 13.14 8.06 32.12
C SER A 30 13.96 7.00 31.41
N VAL A 31 15.29 7.11 31.55
CA VAL A 31 16.30 6.22 30.96
C VAL A 31 17.18 5.70 32.08
N ASN A 32 17.27 4.38 32.22
CA ASN A 32 18.04 3.70 33.28
C ASN A 32 17.69 4.15 34.73
N GLY A 33 16.52 4.77 34.93
CA GLY A 33 16.04 5.29 36.21
C GLY A 33 16.16 6.80 36.39
N ALA A 34 16.95 7.50 35.57
CA ALA A 34 17.02 8.97 35.58
C ALA A 34 15.96 9.58 34.65
N ILE A 35 15.38 10.73 35.03
CA ILE A 35 14.49 11.49 34.13
C ILE A 35 15.30 12.01 32.94
N ALA A 36 14.77 11.83 31.73
CA ALA A 36 15.46 12.22 30.50
C ALA A 36 15.25 13.70 30.16
N THR A 37 16.19 14.28 29.39
CA THR A 37 16.14 15.67 28.94
C THR A 37 16.08 15.79 27.41
N LEU A 38 15.63 16.96 26.91
CA LEU A 38 15.45 17.17 25.48
C LEU A 38 16.80 17.11 24.75
N GLY A 39 16.98 16.04 23.98
CA GLY A 39 18.20 15.82 23.19
C GLY A 39 19.04 14.65 23.67
N ASP A 40 18.65 13.96 24.74
CA ASP A 40 19.27 12.71 25.17
C ASP A 40 19.38 11.68 24.04
N ARG A 41 20.39 10.82 24.14
CA ARG A 41 20.62 9.68 23.26
C ARG A 41 20.66 8.40 24.07
N VAL A 42 20.15 7.32 23.49
CA VAL A 42 20.06 6.00 24.12
C VAL A 42 20.71 4.93 23.25
N GLU A 43 21.32 3.94 23.88
CA GLU A 43 21.82 2.72 23.27
C GLU A 43 20.76 1.59 23.29
N PRO A 44 20.90 0.53 22.47
CA PRO A 44 20.01 -0.64 22.45
C PRO A 44 19.90 -1.42 23.76
N THR A 45 20.76 -1.15 24.75
CA THR A 45 20.74 -1.73 26.10
C THR A 45 19.89 -0.96 27.12
N ASP A 46 19.67 0.35 26.93
CA ASP A 46 19.09 1.21 27.97
C ASP A 46 17.60 0.95 28.31
N GLN A 47 17.27 0.88 29.59
CA GLN A 47 15.89 0.72 30.05
C GLN A 47 15.13 2.05 29.97
N ILE A 48 14.39 2.26 28.88
CA ILE A 48 13.46 3.39 28.72
C ILE A 48 12.12 3.07 29.41
N ARG A 49 11.63 4.01 30.23
CA ARG A 49 10.28 4.00 30.79
C ARG A 49 9.51 5.24 30.35
N VAL A 50 8.21 5.11 30.16
CA VAL A 50 7.28 6.22 29.85
C VAL A 50 6.11 6.12 30.82
N ASP A 51 5.86 7.18 31.59
CA ASP A 51 4.91 7.16 32.72
C ASP A 51 5.14 5.95 33.65
N ASN A 52 6.42 5.70 33.98
CA ASN A 52 6.96 4.53 34.69
C ASN A 52 6.81 3.14 34.01
N ASN A 53 6.04 3.02 32.93
CA ASN A 53 5.89 1.77 32.18
C ASN A 53 7.14 1.46 31.34
N LEU A 54 7.72 0.27 31.50
CA LEU A 54 8.91 -0.15 30.76
C LEU A 54 8.59 -0.37 29.27
N LEU A 55 9.28 0.36 28.40
CA LEU A 55 9.14 0.20 26.96
C LEU A 55 9.79 -1.12 26.52
N LYS A 56 8.96 -2.08 26.08
CA LYS A 56 9.43 -3.28 25.41
C LYS A 56 9.98 -2.92 24.02
N ARG A 57 11.29 -2.71 23.94
CA ARG A 57 12.02 -2.66 22.67
C ARG A 57 12.36 -4.08 22.24
N ASP A 58 12.07 -4.43 21.00
CA ASP A 58 12.73 -5.58 20.37
C ASP A 58 14.22 -5.25 20.18
N GLN A 59 15.09 -6.26 20.27
CA GLN A 59 16.52 -6.10 19.97
C GLN A 59 16.79 -6.26 18.47
N ASN A 60 15.89 -6.96 17.76
CA ASN A 60 15.94 -7.06 16.30
C ASN A 60 15.38 -5.78 15.67
N ALA A 61 15.92 -5.40 14.52
CA ALA A 61 15.34 -4.33 13.72
C ALA A 61 13.97 -4.80 13.18
N PRO A 62 12.89 -4.00 13.32
CA PRO A 62 11.59 -4.37 12.77
C PRO A 62 11.64 -4.34 11.24
N VAL A 63 11.25 -5.44 10.60
CA VAL A 63 11.15 -5.61 9.14
C VAL A 63 10.61 -4.35 8.45
N CYS A 64 11.30 -3.87 7.42
CA CYS A 64 10.91 -2.72 6.62
C CYS A 64 9.67 -3.04 5.76
N ARG A 65 8.49 -2.73 6.30
CA ARG A 65 7.20 -2.92 5.64
C ARG A 65 6.82 -1.66 4.85
N VAL A 66 6.21 -1.83 3.69
CA VAL A 66 5.70 -0.71 2.87
C VAL A 66 4.32 -1.04 2.33
N LEU A 67 3.36 -0.11 2.45
CA LEU A 67 2.03 -0.19 1.84
C LEU A 67 1.95 0.68 0.59
N MET A 68 1.30 0.18 -0.46
CA MET A 68 0.75 0.99 -1.54
C MET A 68 -0.72 1.28 -1.25
N TYR A 69 -1.08 2.55 -1.06
CA TYR A 69 -2.46 3.01 -0.90
C TYR A 69 -2.93 3.79 -2.14
N ASN A 70 -4.12 3.45 -2.65
CA ASN A 70 -4.79 4.27 -3.66
C ASN A 70 -5.67 5.33 -2.96
N LYS A 71 -5.08 6.46 -2.57
CA LYS A 71 -5.76 7.53 -1.85
C LYS A 71 -6.97 8.05 -2.64
N PRO A 72 -8.17 8.15 -2.06
CA PRO A 72 -9.29 8.87 -2.64
C PRO A 72 -9.20 10.38 -2.39
N GLU A 73 -9.96 11.15 -3.18
CA GLU A 73 -10.33 12.52 -2.81
C GLU A 73 -11.19 12.50 -1.52
N GLY A 74 -11.06 13.53 -0.68
CA GLY A 74 -11.80 13.69 0.58
C GLY A 74 -11.10 13.14 1.85
N GLU A 75 -9.93 12.51 1.73
CA GLU A 75 -9.11 12.09 2.88
C GLU A 75 -7.91 13.01 3.13
N LEU A 76 -7.60 13.27 4.41
CA LEU A 76 -6.47 14.08 4.87
C LEU A 76 -5.20 13.26 5.12
N CYS A 77 -4.05 13.76 4.66
CA CYS A 77 -2.72 13.26 5.03
C CYS A 77 -2.24 13.81 6.39
N SER A 78 -3.02 13.58 7.45
CA SER A 78 -2.69 13.87 8.86
C SER A 78 -3.00 12.66 9.74
N ARG A 79 -2.34 12.48 10.88
CA ARG A 79 -2.69 11.41 11.86
C ARG A 79 -3.93 11.72 12.69
N THR A 80 -4.22 13.02 12.84
CA THR A 80 -5.32 13.55 13.67
C THR A 80 -5.90 14.74 12.93
N ASP A 81 -7.22 14.87 12.93
CA ASP A 81 -7.92 16.05 12.43
C ASP A 81 -8.87 16.60 13.50
N PRO A 82 -8.68 17.85 14.00
CA PRO A 82 -9.55 18.44 15.01
C PRO A 82 -11.01 18.61 14.57
N MET A 83 -11.29 18.58 13.27
CA MET A 83 -12.64 18.68 12.69
C MET A 83 -13.26 17.31 12.40
N GLY A 84 -12.63 16.21 12.82
CA GLY A 84 -13.16 14.84 12.68
C GLY A 84 -13.26 14.34 11.23
N ARG A 85 -12.58 14.97 10.26
CA ARG A 85 -12.59 14.56 8.86
C ARG A 85 -11.73 13.31 8.66
N LEU A 86 -12.14 12.48 7.69
CA LEU A 86 -11.43 11.23 7.36
C LEU A 86 -9.94 11.44 7.10
N THR A 87 -9.12 10.57 7.68
CA THR A 87 -7.68 10.53 7.44
C THR A 87 -7.28 9.31 6.63
N VAL A 88 -6.14 9.42 5.95
CA VAL A 88 -5.53 8.28 5.24
C VAL A 88 -5.01 7.17 6.16
N PHE A 89 -5.02 7.36 7.49
CA PHE A 89 -4.58 6.37 8.47
C PHE A 89 -5.73 5.48 8.99
N ASP A 90 -6.99 5.94 8.91
CA ASP A 90 -8.18 5.34 9.57
C ASP A 90 -8.51 3.89 9.16
N ARG A 91 -7.81 3.38 8.13
CA ARG A 91 -8.04 2.06 7.52
C ARG A 91 -6.77 1.26 7.25
N LEU A 92 -5.62 1.75 7.67
CA LEU A 92 -4.36 0.99 7.56
C LEU A 92 -4.40 -0.19 8.56
N PRO A 93 -3.67 -1.29 8.31
CA PRO A 93 -3.62 -2.41 9.24
C PRO A 93 -2.86 -2.00 10.51
N ASN A 94 -3.25 -2.52 11.67
CA ASN A 94 -2.43 -2.37 12.88
C ASN A 94 -1.10 -3.12 12.70
N ILE A 95 -0.04 -2.61 13.32
CA ILE A 95 1.27 -3.27 13.38
C ILE A 95 1.71 -3.40 14.84
N ASN A 96 2.30 -4.55 15.19
CA ASN A 96 2.56 -4.92 16.59
C ASN A 96 3.70 -4.11 17.24
N SER A 97 4.57 -3.51 16.43
CA SER A 97 5.66 -2.63 16.85
C SER A 97 5.80 -1.49 15.85
N GLY A 98 6.02 -0.27 16.35
CA GLY A 98 6.10 0.94 15.54
C GLY A 98 4.76 1.47 15.04
N ARG A 99 4.80 2.30 14.00
CA ARG A 99 3.61 2.93 13.40
C ARG A 99 3.83 3.24 11.92
N TRP A 100 2.75 3.25 11.14
CA TRP A 100 2.79 3.76 9.75
C TRP A 100 3.15 5.24 9.69
N ILE A 101 4.01 5.57 8.71
CA ILE A 101 4.48 6.90 8.35
C ILE A 101 4.12 7.10 6.87
N ALA A 102 3.42 8.18 6.54
CA ALA A 102 3.11 8.52 5.14
C ALA A 102 4.36 9.04 4.43
N VAL A 103 4.61 8.56 3.21
CA VAL A 103 5.69 9.06 2.36
C VAL A 103 5.16 10.28 1.59
N GLY A 104 5.45 11.45 2.15
CA GLY A 104 4.93 12.73 1.68
C GLY A 104 3.45 12.91 2.00
N ARG A 105 2.82 13.83 1.27
CA ARG A 105 1.38 14.12 1.36
C ARG A 105 0.76 14.14 -0.04
N LEU A 106 -0.57 14.10 -0.07
CA LEU A 106 -1.40 14.49 -1.20
C LEU A 106 -2.50 15.40 -0.64
N ASP A 107 -2.95 16.39 -1.41
CA ASP A 107 -4.03 17.28 -0.99
C ASP A 107 -5.35 16.52 -0.77
N LEU A 108 -6.29 17.15 -0.07
CA LEU A 108 -7.65 16.64 0.11
C LEU A 108 -8.29 16.30 -1.24
N ASN A 109 -8.13 17.18 -2.23
CA ASN A 109 -8.69 17.09 -3.59
C ASN A 109 -7.66 16.54 -4.60
N THR A 110 -6.84 15.59 -4.15
CA THR A 110 -5.87 14.85 -4.98
C THR A 110 -5.92 13.37 -4.62
N ALA A 111 -6.01 12.52 -5.64
CA ALA A 111 -6.13 11.06 -5.53
C ALA A 111 -4.83 10.33 -5.92
N GLY A 112 -4.85 9.00 -5.82
CA GLY A 112 -3.83 8.11 -6.37
C GLY A 112 -2.79 7.65 -5.36
N LEU A 113 -1.59 7.34 -5.84
CA LEU A 113 -0.56 6.64 -5.09
C LEU A 113 -0.07 7.41 -3.86
N LEU A 114 -0.31 6.87 -2.67
CA LEU A 114 0.36 7.24 -1.44
C LEU A 114 1.06 6.00 -0.86
N LEU A 115 2.34 6.11 -0.54
CA LEU A 115 3.08 5.05 0.13
C LEU A 115 3.06 5.27 1.65
N PHE A 116 3.05 4.18 2.41
CA PHE A 116 3.30 4.21 3.86
C PHE A 116 4.41 3.22 4.20
N THR A 117 5.18 3.49 5.24
CA THR A 117 6.16 2.53 5.78
C THR A 117 6.28 2.66 7.30
N ASN A 118 6.80 1.64 7.97
CA ASN A 118 7.27 1.73 9.36
C ASN A 118 8.73 2.23 9.46
N ASP A 119 9.52 2.15 8.38
CA ASP A 119 10.90 2.65 8.33
C ASP A 119 10.90 4.18 8.14
N GLY A 120 11.19 4.90 9.23
CA GLY A 120 11.27 6.35 9.23
C GLY A 120 12.48 6.95 8.50
N GLU A 121 13.52 6.17 8.21
CA GLU A 121 14.66 6.60 7.39
C GLU A 121 14.34 6.45 5.90
N LEU A 122 13.73 5.32 5.50
CA LEU A 122 13.19 5.15 4.14
C LEU A 122 12.17 6.25 3.80
N ALA A 123 11.22 6.51 4.70
CA ALA A 123 10.25 7.59 4.53
C ALA A 123 10.93 8.97 4.38
N ASN A 124 11.91 9.26 5.25
CA ASN A 124 12.66 10.52 5.23
C ASN A 124 13.38 10.73 3.88
N ARG A 125 14.16 9.75 3.42
CA ARG A 125 14.91 9.89 2.17
C ARG A 125 14.02 9.96 0.93
N LEU A 126 12.93 9.20 0.89
CA LEU A 126 11.96 9.26 -0.22
C LEU A 126 11.29 10.64 -0.34
N MET A 127 11.09 11.33 0.79
CA MET A 127 10.54 12.70 0.82
C MET A 127 11.57 13.79 0.54
N HIS A 128 12.84 13.61 0.95
CA HIS A 128 13.82 14.69 0.97
C HIS A 128 14.27 15.10 -0.46
N PRO A 129 14.20 16.39 -0.85
CA PRO A 129 14.46 16.85 -2.22
C PRO A 129 15.79 16.36 -2.82
N ARG A 130 16.88 16.31 -2.03
CA ARG A 130 18.21 15.79 -2.43
C ARG A 130 18.24 14.41 -3.10
N HIS A 131 17.19 13.60 -2.95
CA HIS A 131 17.09 12.27 -3.57
C HIS A 131 16.27 12.26 -4.88
N GLU A 132 15.72 13.42 -5.28
CA GLU A 132 15.07 13.69 -6.57
C GLU A 132 14.05 12.63 -7.03
N VAL A 133 13.40 11.99 -6.05
CA VAL A 133 12.53 10.82 -6.28
C VAL A 133 11.30 11.23 -7.06
N GLU A 134 11.31 10.95 -8.37
CA GLU A 134 10.29 11.37 -9.32
C GLU A 134 8.85 11.01 -8.90
N ARG A 135 7.90 11.93 -9.13
CA ARG A 135 6.46 11.71 -8.96
C ARG A 135 5.76 12.02 -10.28
N GLU A 136 5.03 11.04 -10.82
CA GLU A 136 4.22 11.19 -12.03
C GLU A 136 2.74 11.39 -11.65
N TYR A 137 2.08 12.34 -12.29
CA TYR A 137 0.66 12.64 -12.11
C TYR A 137 -0.09 12.61 -13.43
N ALA A 138 -1.28 11.99 -13.43
CA ALA A 138 -2.29 12.29 -14.44
C ALA A 138 -3.08 13.52 -13.99
N VAL A 139 -3.09 14.54 -14.85
CA VAL A 139 -3.73 15.83 -14.65
C VAL A 139 -4.83 15.96 -15.70
N ARG A 140 -6.06 16.27 -15.28
CA ARG A 140 -7.07 16.81 -16.19
C ARG A 140 -7.12 18.31 -15.99
N VAL A 141 -6.93 19.03 -17.09
CA VAL A 141 -6.96 20.49 -17.12
C VAL A 141 -8.21 21.01 -17.83
N PHE A 142 -8.55 22.26 -17.56
CA PHE A 142 -9.60 23.03 -18.21
C PHE A 142 -8.99 24.35 -18.69
N GLY A 143 -9.23 24.68 -19.96
CA GLY A 143 -8.55 25.76 -20.69
C GLY A 143 -7.75 25.22 -21.87
N GLU A 144 -7.41 26.11 -22.81
CA GLU A 144 -6.59 25.78 -23.97
C GLU A 144 -5.12 25.55 -23.55
N VAL A 145 -4.46 24.59 -24.19
CA VAL A 145 -3.05 24.27 -23.95
C VAL A 145 -2.36 24.10 -25.30
N ASP A 146 -1.59 25.10 -25.71
CA ASP A 146 -0.81 25.06 -26.95
C ASP A 146 0.59 24.47 -26.72
N ALA A 147 1.33 24.22 -27.81
CA ALA A 147 2.68 23.70 -27.73
C ALA A 147 3.65 24.66 -27.01
N LYS A 148 3.40 25.98 -27.04
CA LYS A 148 4.22 27.00 -26.37
C LYS A 148 4.05 26.93 -24.85
N THR A 149 2.83 26.69 -24.34
CA THR A 149 2.54 26.45 -22.92
C THR A 149 3.31 25.24 -22.41
N LEU A 150 3.31 24.12 -23.16
CA LEU A 150 4.05 22.91 -22.78
C LEU A 150 5.57 23.15 -22.71
N VAL A 151 6.13 23.83 -23.72
CA VAL A 151 7.56 24.21 -23.74
C VAL A 151 7.92 25.18 -22.61
N THR A 152 7.03 26.11 -22.27
CA THR A 152 7.23 27.05 -21.15
C THR A 152 7.26 26.31 -19.81
N LEU A 153 6.31 25.40 -19.58
CA LEU A 153 6.24 24.56 -18.37
C LEU A 153 7.42 23.59 -18.19
N GLN A 154 8.07 23.15 -19.28
CA GLN A 154 9.28 22.31 -19.24
C GLN A 154 10.56 23.13 -19.06
N LYS A 155 10.62 24.36 -19.58
CA LYS A 155 11.75 25.29 -19.34
C LYS A 155 11.76 25.76 -17.89
N GLY A 156 10.59 26.13 -17.38
CA GLY A 156 10.34 26.59 -16.03
C GLY A 156 9.73 27.97 -15.96
N VAL A 157 9.00 28.21 -14.88
CA VAL A 157 8.20 29.41 -14.62
C VAL A 157 8.43 29.88 -13.19
N GLU A 158 8.37 31.19 -12.97
CA GLU A 158 8.46 31.77 -11.63
C GLU A 158 7.17 31.51 -10.85
N LEU A 159 7.28 31.06 -9.60
CA LEU A 159 6.18 30.94 -8.63
C LEU A 159 6.57 31.67 -7.33
N ASP A 160 5.62 31.87 -6.42
CA ASP A 160 5.84 32.62 -5.16
C ASP A 160 6.96 32.07 -4.26
N ASP A 161 7.31 30.80 -4.42
CA ASP A 161 8.39 30.08 -3.73
C ASP A 161 9.57 29.73 -4.65
N GLY A 162 9.74 30.47 -5.75
CA GLY A 162 10.84 30.37 -6.73
C GLY A 162 10.47 29.66 -8.04
N ILE A 163 11.42 29.57 -8.97
CA ILE A 163 11.26 28.85 -10.25
C ILE A 163 10.83 27.39 -10.01
N ALA A 164 9.86 26.90 -10.79
CA ALA A 164 9.44 25.50 -10.85
C ALA A 164 9.27 25.03 -12.31
N LYS A 165 9.33 23.72 -12.57
CA LYS A 165 9.10 23.14 -13.90
C LYS A 165 8.65 21.68 -13.83
N PHE A 166 7.95 21.21 -14.87
CA PHE A 166 7.78 19.77 -15.09
C PHE A 166 9.03 19.16 -15.70
N THR A 167 9.44 17.97 -15.25
CA THR A 167 10.59 17.24 -15.81
C THR A 167 10.23 16.50 -17.10
N ASP A 168 8.96 16.16 -17.27
CA ASP A 168 8.36 15.60 -18.49
C ASP A 168 6.89 15.99 -18.57
N ILE A 169 6.35 16.12 -19.79
CA ILE A 169 4.92 16.33 -20.07
C ILE A 169 4.51 15.51 -21.29
N ILE A 170 3.64 14.53 -21.09
CA ILE A 170 3.07 13.68 -22.15
C ILE A 170 1.57 13.99 -22.27
N ALA A 171 1.17 14.59 -23.38
CA ALA A 171 -0.24 14.72 -23.74
C ALA A 171 -0.87 13.34 -23.94
N ARG A 172 -2.08 13.13 -23.43
CA ARG A 172 -2.88 11.95 -23.76
C ARG A 172 -3.78 12.23 -24.96
N PRO A 173 -4.22 11.21 -25.72
CA PRO A 173 -5.29 11.38 -26.69
C PRO A 173 -6.53 11.97 -26.00
N ASN A 174 -7.01 13.10 -26.52
CA ASN A 174 -8.29 13.68 -26.16
C ASN A 174 -9.40 13.13 -27.06
N GLU A 175 -10.64 13.21 -26.61
CA GLU A 175 -11.82 13.17 -27.48
C GLU A 175 -11.95 14.56 -28.15
N GLU A 176 -12.17 14.61 -29.46
CA GLU A 176 -11.94 15.81 -30.30
C GLU A 176 -12.85 17.02 -29.99
N GLU A 177 -13.90 16.82 -29.19
CA GLU A 177 -14.88 17.85 -28.79
C GLU A 177 -14.70 18.34 -27.32
N SER A 178 -13.67 17.87 -26.60
CA SER A 178 -13.49 18.15 -25.16
C SER A 178 -12.59 19.35 -24.86
N ILE A 179 -13.17 20.41 -24.26
CA ILE A 179 -12.45 21.53 -23.61
C ILE A 179 -11.60 21.09 -22.38
N ASN A 180 -11.75 19.84 -21.92
CA ASN A 180 -10.88 19.26 -20.90
C ASN A 180 -9.80 18.39 -21.57
N SER A 181 -8.53 18.72 -21.34
CA SER A 181 -7.39 17.93 -21.80
C SER A 181 -6.81 17.06 -20.69
N TRP A 182 -6.20 15.92 -21.03
CA TRP A 182 -5.44 15.10 -20.09
C TRP A 182 -3.93 15.08 -20.40
N PHE A 183 -3.12 15.29 -19.36
CA PHE A 183 -1.66 15.21 -19.42
C PHE A 183 -1.14 14.24 -18.36
N ASN A 184 -0.09 13.51 -18.70
CA ASN A 184 0.86 12.98 -17.72
C ASN A 184 1.96 14.03 -17.51
N VAL A 185 2.31 14.32 -16.25
CA VAL A 185 3.42 15.22 -15.90
C VAL A 185 4.29 14.62 -14.80
N SER A 186 5.59 14.87 -14.86
CA SER A 186 6.56 14.43 -13.83
C SER A 186 7.23 15.60 -13.09
N LEU A 187 7.58 15.34 -11.83
CA LEU A 187 8.32 16.26 -10.94
C LEU A 187 9.35 15.47 -10.10
N SER A 188 10.59 15.96 -10.01
CA SER A 188 11.61 15.43 -9.07
C SER A 188 11.46 16.00 -7.65
N GLU A 189 10.80 17.15 -7.49
CA GLU A 189 10.46 17.76 -6.21
C GLU A 189 8.97 17.61 -5.84
N GLY A 190 8.45 18.43 -4.92
CA GLY A 190 7.14 18.23 -4.30
C GLY A 190 6.70 19.38 -3.39
N ARG A 191 6.79 20.61 -3.90
CA ARG A 191 6.36 21.83 -3.22
C ARG A 191 4.84 21.89 -3.03
N ASN A 192 4.35 22.83 -2.23
CA ASN A 192 2.92 22.91 -1.94
C ASN A 192 2.13 23.17 -3.23
N ARG A 193 1.14 22.30 -3.51
CA ARG A 193 0.24 22.37 -4.68
C ARG A 193 0.94 22.54 -6.03
N GLU A 194 2.20 22.15 -6.13
CA GLU A 194 3.12 22.48 -7.24
C GLU A 194 2.56 22.22 -8.64
N VAL A 195 2.06 21.00 -8.90
CA VAL A 195 1.42 20.66 -10.18
C VAL A 195 0.30 21.63 -10.54
N ARG A 196 -0.48 22.08 -9.55
CA ARG A 196 -1.60 23.00 -9.77
C ARG A 196 -1.08 24.40 -10.07
N ARG A 197 -0.15 24.92 -9.26
CA ARG A 197 0.44 26.25 -9.46
C ARG A 197 1.20 26.39 -10.78
N LEU A 198 1.85 25.33 -11.25
CA LEU A 198 2.46 25.27 -12.58
C LEU A 198 1.43 25.52 -13.69
N TRP A 199 0.33 24.75 -13.75
CA TRP A 199 -0.74 24.99 -14.74
C TRP A 199 -1.45 26.34 -14.52
N GLU A 200 -1.74 26.70 -13.27
CA GLU A 200 -2.42 27.95 -12.89
C GLU A 200 -1.61 29.18 -13.33
N SER A 201 -0.26 29.13 -13.33
CA SER A 201 0.63 30.19 -13.84
C SER A 201 0.47 30.47 -15.35
N GLN A 202 -0.07 29.51 -16.11
CA GLN A 202 -0.32 29.61 -17.55
C GLN A 202 -1.79 29.93 -17.85
N GLY A 203 -2.59 30.28 -16.83
CA GLY A 203 -4.03 30.50 -16.94
C GLY A 203 -4.88 29.22 -16.99
N VAL A 204 -4.28 28.04 -16.80
CA VAL A 204 -4.92 26.73 -17.02
C VAL A 204 -5.32 26.10 -15.68
N GLN A 205 -6.59 25.70 -15.54
CA GLN A 205 -7.10 25.19 -14.25
C GLN A 205 -7.03 23.66 -14.15
N VAL A 206 -6.55 23.13 -13.02
CA VAL A 206 -6.50 21.67 -12.79
C VAL A 206 -7.82 21.15 -12.22
N SER A 207 -8.69 20.64 -13.09
CA SER A 207 -9.99 20.07 -12.72
C SER A 207 -9.90 18.66 -12.09
N ARG A 208 -8.81 17.91 -12.31
CA ARG A 208 -8.53 16.65 -11.59
C ARG A 208 -7.04 16.35 -11.49
N LEU A 209 -6.60 15.77 -10.36
CA LEU A 209 -5.20 15.39 -10.13
C LEU A 209 -5.09 14.01 -9.47
N ILE A 210 -4.32 13.10 -10.09
CA ILE A 210 -4.14 11.72 -9.63
C ILE A 210 -2.65 11.37 -9.70
N ARG A 211 -1.99 11.06 -8.58
CA ARG A 211 -0.61 10.57 -8.59
C ARG A 211 -0.57 9.12 -9.10
N LEU A 212 0.16 8.88 -10.18
CA LEU A 212 0.30 7.57 -10.80
C LEU A 212 1.57 6.84 -10.40
N ARG A 213 2.69 7.53 -10.18
CA ARG A 213 3.98 6.92 -9.86
C ARG A 213 4.72 7.66 -8.75
N TYR A 214 5.52 6.93 -7.99
CA TYR A 214 6.42 7.47 -6.97
C TYR A 214 7.73 6.67 -6.98
N GLY A 215 8.80 7.30 -7.49
CA GLY A 215 10.06 6.64 -7.82
C GLY A 215 9.83 5.44 -8.76
N PRO A 216 10.29 4.23 -8.37
CA PRO A 216 10.13 3.03 -9.19
C PRO A 216 8.70 2.44 -9.19
N LEU A 217 7.81 2.89 -8.30
CA LEU A 217 6.51 2.23 -8.10
C LEU A 217 5.35 2.97 -8.78
N SER A 218 4.70 2.28 -9.72
CA SER A 218 3.46 2.72 -10.36
C SER A 218 2.23 2.16 -9.64
N LEU A 219 1.17 2.96 -9.54
CA LEU A 219 -0.11 2.58 -8.95
C LEU A 219 -0.71 1.37 -9.65
N GLN A 220 -0.93 0.26 -8.93
CA GLN A 220 -1.51 -0.93 -9.51
C GLN A 220 -2.93 -0.65 -10.03
N LYS A 221 -3.12 -0.71 -11.35
CA LYS A 221 -4.35 -0.32 -12.07
C LYS A 221 -5.66 -0.96 -11.55
N ARG A 222 -5.57 -2.12 -10.88
CA ARG A 222 -6.72 -2.85 -10.32
C ARG A 222 -7.07 -2.44 -8.88
N LEU A 223 -6.16 -1.78 -8.15
CA LEU A 223 -6.32 -1.44 -6.73
C LEU A 223 -7.46 -0.41 -6.56
N PRO A 224 -8.56 -0.73 -5.86
CA PRO A 224 -9.67 0.21 -5.70
C PRO A 224 -9.26 1.48 -4.96
N GLN A 225 -9.87 2.63 -5.28
CA GLN A 225 -9.69 3.83 -4.46
C GLN A 225 -10.12 3.55 -3.01
N GLY A 226 -9.31 4.01 -2.06
CA GLY A 226 -9.42 3.69 -0.65
C GLY A 226 -8.93 2.28 -0.27
N ALA A 227 -8.36 1.48 -1.17
CA ALA A 227 -7.72 0.23 -0.80
C ALA A 227 -6.20 0.38 -0.71
N TRP A 228 -5.58 -0.42 0.15
CA TRP A 228 -4.14 -0.64 0.19
C TRP A 228 -3.82 -2.11 -0.12
N ILE A 229 -2.58 -2.34 -0.54
CA ILE A 229 -1.86 -3.61 -0.42
C ILE A 229 -0.57 -3.35 0.35
N GLU A 230 0.02 -4.39 0.91
CA GLU A 230 1.43 -4.35 1.28
C GLU A 230 2.29 -4.53 0.01
N LEU A 231 3.61 -4.41 0.11
CA LEU A 231 4.53 -4.59 -1.01
C LEU A 231 5.41 -5.81 -0.79
N GLU A 232 5.71 -6.52 -1.88
CA GLU A 232 6.64 -7.65 -1.83
C GLU A 232 8.08 -7.15 -1.69
N LEU A 233 8.99 -8.00 -1.20
CA LEU A 233 10.37 -7.64 -0.87
C LEU A 233 11.14 -6.99 -2.04
N ASN A 234 10.79 -7.35 -3.29
CA ASN A 234 11.35 -6.75 -4.50
C ASN A 234 10.97 -5.26 -4.66
N ASP A 235 9.71 -4.89 -4.42
CA ASP A 235 9.22 -3.51 -4.51
C ASP A 235 9.76 -2.66 -3.35
N VAL A 236 9.85 -3.25 -2.15
CA VAL A 236 10.52 -2.64 -0.98
C VAL A 236 11.99 -2.36 -1.31
N ASN A 237 12.70 -3.33 -1.89
CA ASN A 237 14.10 -3.16 -2.25
C ASN A 237 14.33 -2.23 -3.45
N ALA A 238 13.38 -2.10 -4.37
CA ALA A 238 13.41 -1.05 -5.40
C ALA A 238 13.38 0.35 -4.77
N LEU A 239 12.49 0.59 -3.80
CA LEU A 239 12.45 1.85 -3.03
C LEU A 239 13.74 2.08 -2.23
N ARG A 240 14.24 1.07 -1.50
CA ARG A 240 15.46 1.19 -0.68
C ARG A 240 16.69 1.49 -1.55
N LYS A 241 16.82 0.82 -2.71
CA LYS A 241 17.87 1.08 -3.71
C LYS A 241 17.80 2.51 -4.26
N GLN A 242 16.62 3.02 -4.59
CA GLN A 242 16.43 4.40 -5.08
C GLN A 242 17.00 5.45 -4.11
N VAL A 243 16.97 5.19 -2.81
CA VAL A 243 17.46 6.12 -1.77
C VAL A 243 18.77 5.66 -1.09
N GLN A 244 19.53 4.77 -1.73
CA GLN A 244 20.84 4.32 -1.25
C GLN A 244 20.80 3.72 0.16
N LEU A 245 19.74 2.96 0.49
CA LEU A 245 19.65 2.15 1.70
C LEU A 245 20.07 0.70 1.41
N PRO A 246 20.65 -0.02 2.40
CA PRO A 246 20.88 -1.46 2.29
C PRO A 246 19.58 -2.20 2.00
N VAL A 247 19.67 -3.30 1.25
CA VAL A 247 18.53 -4.17 0.99
C VAL A 247 17.95 -4.71 2.30
N GLU A 248 16.62 -4.77 2.35
CA GLU A 248 15.88 -5.59 3.30
C GLU A 248 15.98 -7.06 2.89
N THR A 249 16.08 -7.95 3.87
CA THR A 249 16.17 -9.41 3.68
C THR A 249 14.94 -10.15 4.17
N GLU A 250 14.12 -9.54 5.04
CA GLU A 250 12.93 -10.16 5.62
C GLU A 250 11.62 -9.59 5.05
N THR A 251 10.55 -10.35 5.15
CA THR A 251 9.20 -9.94 4.73
C THR A 251 8.14 -10.62 5.59
N VAL A 252 7.08 -9.88 5.92
CA VAL A 252 5.87 -10.44 6.56
C VAL A 252 4.77 -10.81 5.55
N VAL A 253 4.99 -10.52 4.26
CA VAL A 253 4.08 -10.79 3.15
C VAL A 253 4.39 -12.18 2.58
N GLY A 254 3.38 -13.06 2.53
CA GLY A 254 3.46 -14.37 1.89
C GLY A 254 3.38 -14.30 0.37
N ILE A 255 3.84 -15.36 -0.31
CA ILE A 255 4.01 -15.40 -1.77
C ILE A 255 2.66 -15.24 -2.49
N GLY A 256 2.39 -14.03 -2.97
CA GLY A 256 1.15 -13.68 -3.66
C GLY A 256 0.00 -13.21 -2.79
N ASP A 257 0.21 -12.86 -1.52
CA ASP A 257 -0.82 -12.20 -0.69
C ASP A 257 -1.30 -10.88 -1.31
N ASN A 258 -0.43 -10.22 -2.08
CA ASN A 258 -0.72 -8.98 -2.80
C ASN A 258 -1.46 -9.19 -4.15
N LYS A 259 -1.85 -10.42 -4.49
CA LYS A 259 -2.58 -10.71 -5.74
C LYS A 259 -3.98 -10.08 -5.71
N LEU A 260 -4.18 -9.04 -6.53
CA LEU A 260 -5.46 -8.39 -6.76
C LEU A 260 -6.44 -9.25 -7.58
N ASP A 261 -6.76 -10.45 -7.10
CA ASP A 261 -7.73 -11.37 -7.70
C ASP A 261 -9.18 -10.86 -7.56
N HIS A 262 -10.17 -11.56 -8.14
CA HIS A 262 -11.55 -11.09 -8.12
C HIS A 262 -12.16 -11.09 -6.71
N VAL A 263 -11.83 -12.07 -5.88
CA VAL A 263 -12.37 -12.23 -4.52
C VAL A 263 -11.82 -11.14 -3.60
N THR A 264 -10.51 -10.90 -3.67
CA THR A 264 -9.80 -9.87 -2.91
C THR A 264 -10.27 -8.47 -3.30
N LEU A 265 -10.43 -8.20 -4.60
CA LEU A 265 -10.98 -6.92 -5.09
C LEU A 265 -12.42 -6.69 -4.63
N GLN A 266 -13.27 -7.72 -4.60
CA GLN A 266 -14.60 -7.60 -3.99
C GLN A 266 -14.53 -7.30 -2.49
N ARG A 267 -13.68 -8.02 -1.75
CA ARG A 267 -13.49 -7.83 -0.30
C ARG A 267 -13.02 -6.40 0.01
N MET A 268 -12.03 -5.90 -0.74
CA MET A 268 -11.54 -4.52 -0.65
C MET A 268 -12.67 -3.52 -0.90
N ARG A 269 -13.38 -3.61 -2.03
CA ARG A 269 -14.48 -2.69 -2.38
C ARG A 269 -15.59 -2.66 -1.31
N ARG A 270 -15.97 -3.82 -0.76
CA ARG A 270 -16.95 -3.90 0.34
C ARG A 270 -16.43 -3.22 1.63
N SER A 271 -15.14 -3.37 1.95
CA SER A 271 -14.49 -2.70 3.09
C SER A 271 -14.46 -1.17 2.92
N VAL A 272 -14.06 -0.68 1.74
CA VAL A 272 -14.08 0.76 1.39
C VAL A 272 -15.48 1.35 1.56
N LYS A 273 -16.50 0.72 0.97
CA LYS A 273 -17.90 1.18 1.05
C LYS A 273 -18.37 1.28 2.51
N LYS A 274 -18.20 0.20 3.30
CA LYS A 274 -18.63 0.12 4.70
C LYS A 274 -17.99 1.19 5.59
N HIS A 275 -16.76 1.61 5.31
CA HIS A 275 -16.13 2.70 6.05
C HIS A 275 -16.65 4.08 5.62
N LYS A 276 -16.82 4.34 4.31
CA LYS A 276 -17.42 5.59 3.83
C LYS A 276 -18.84 5.78 4.38
N GLU A 277 -19.63 4.72 4.47
CA GLU A 277 -20.97 4.74 5.09
C GLU A 277 -20.93 5.11 6.57
N ARG A 278 -19.97 4.56 7.33
CA ARG A 278 -19.77 4.89 8.75
C ARG A 278 -19.36 6.34 8.97
N ALA A 279 -18.45 6.86 8.14
CA ALA A 279 -17.96 8.23 8.26
C ALA A 279 -18.95 9.28 7.73
N GLY A 280 -19.79 8.92 6.76
CA GLY A 280 -20.87 9.77 6.25
C GLY A 280 -22.15 9.74 7.10
N THR A 281 -22.20 8.91 8.16
CA THR A 281 -23.31 8.92 9.13
C THR A 281 -22.94 9.86 10.28
N PRO A 282 -23.65 10.98 10.50
CA PRO A 282 -23.45 11.79 11.69
C PRO A 282 -23.65 10.95 12.94
N ASN A 283 -22.76 11.11 13.92
CA ASN A 283 -22.88 10.39 15.18
C ASN A 283 -24.12 10.91 15.93
N LYS A 284 -25.25 10.21 15.79
CA LYS A 284 -26.51 10.59 16.46
C LYS A 284 -26.24 10.62 17.97
N PRO A 285 -26.59 11.72 18.68
CA PRO A 285 -26.65 11.69 20.12
C PRO A 285 -27.53 10.54 20.60
N ASN A 286 -27.21 9.93 21.74
CA ASN A 286 -28.19 9.11 22.44
C ASN A 286 -29.40 10.01 22.79
N PRO A 287 -30.64 9.49 22.74
CA PRO A 287 -31.81 10.26 23.13
C PRO A 287 -31.81 10.61 24.63
N ASP A 288 -31.13 9.80 25.46
CA ASP A 288 -30.74 10.17 26.82
C ASP A 288 -29.41 10.92 26.79
N GLY A 289 -29.43 12.18 27.23
CA GLY A 289 -28.31 13.12 27.19
C GLY A 289 -27.19 12.88 28.22
N THR A 290 -26.77 11.63 28.42
CA THR A 290 -25.60 11.30 29.24
C THR A 290 -24.31 11.37 28.41
N GLU A 291 -23.36 12.19 28.84
CA GLU A 291 -22.03 12.26 28.21
C GLU A 291 -21.30 10.91 28.34
N ALA A 292 -20.70 10.45 27.25
CA ALA A 292 -19.95 9.19 27.23
C ALA A 292 -18.54 9.39 27.80
N THR A 293 -18.43 9.46 29.14
CA THR A 293 -17.14 9.43 29.83
C THR A 293 -16.41 8.13 29.52
N GLY A 294 -15.33 8.20 28.75
CA GLY A 294 -14.59 7.03 28.29
C GLY A 294 -13.83 6.33 29.42
N SER A 295 -14.17 5.06 29.67
CA SER A 295 -13.42 4.17 30.55
C SER A 295 -13.45 2.73 30.01
N ASP A 296 -12.35 2.00 30.11
CA ASP A 296 -12.26 0.61 29.67
C ASP A 296 -13.25 -0.30 30.41
N GLY A 297 -14.05 -1.07 29.64
CA GLY A 297 -15.16 -1.85 30.17
C GLY A 297 -15.26 -3.23 29.52
N GLN A 298 -14.95 -4.28 30.30
CA GLN A 298 -14.99 -5.67 29.86
C GLN A 298 -16.40 -6.08 29.37
N ARG A 299 -16.46 -6.85 28.29
CA ARG A 299 -17.72 -7.17 27.60
C ARG A 299 -18.53 -8.27 28.31
N ALA A 300 -19.18 -7.90 29.42
CA ALA A 300 -20.05 -8.77 30.20
C ALA A 300 -21.15 -9.40 29.33
N ARG A 301 -21.38 -10.72 29.48
CA ARG A 301 -22.47 -11.44 28.82
C ARG A 301 -23.73 -11.32 29.70
N LYS A 302 -24.83 -10.77 29.17
CA LYS A 302 -26.12 -10.78 29.88
C LYS A 302 -26.62 -12.23 30.10
N PRO A 303 -27.17 -12.56 31.28
CA PRO A 303 -27.88 -13.82 31.49
C PRO A 303 -29.20 -13.83 30.70
N ASN A 304 -29.77 -15.02 30.48
CA ASN A 304 -31.00 -15.21 29.74
C ASN A 304 -32.16 -15.52 30.70
N GLU A 305 -33.03 -14.55 30.95
CA GLU A 305 -34.15 -14.71 31.88
C GLU A 305 -35.25 -15.61 31.28
N ARG A 306 -35.73 -16.57 32.08
CA ARG A 306 -36.82 -17.48 31.69
C ARG A 306 -38.13 -17.00 32.29
N ASN A 307 -39.09 -16.68 31.43
CA ASN A 307 -40.46 -16.39 31.82
C ASN A 307 -41.13 -17.65 32.43
N PRO A 308 -41.66 -17.63 33.67
CA PRO A 308 -42.13 -18.83 34.35
C PRO A 308 -43.66 -19.00 34.32
N ASN A 309 -44.18 -19.99 33.57
CA ASN A 309 -45.46 -20.62 33.92
C ASN A 309 -45.67 -22.01 33.27
N GLY A 310 -46.47 -22.86 33.92
CA GLY A 310 -47.16 -24.01 33.31
C GLY A 310 -46.43 -25.39 33.24
N GLY A 311 -46.81 -26.31 34.13
CA GLY A 311 -47.02 -27.73 33.76
C GLY A 311 -45.84 -28.73 33.83
N ARG A 312 -45.77 -29.46 34.97
CA ARG A 312 -45.51 -30.93 35.01
C ARG A 312 -46.87 -31.64 35.13
N PRO A 313 -47.04 -32.97 34.90
CA PRO A 313 -46.07 -34.08 34.80
C PRO A 313 -46.04 -34.73 33.40
N GLY A 314 -45.39 -35.86 33.09
CA GLY A 314 -44.40 -36.67 33.82
C GLY A 314 -44.29 -38.11 33.24
N THR A 315 -43.32 -38.88 33.76
CA THR A 315 -43.17 -40.35 33.66
C THR A 315 -43.10 -41.07 32.29
N ASN A 316 -42.00 -41.82 32.16
CA ASN A 316 -41.91 -43.19 31.62
C ASN A 316 -41.63 -43.47 30.13
N SER A 317 -40.97 -44.62 29.98
CA SER A 317 -40.45 -45.27 28.79
C SER A 317 -41.51 -46.04 27.97
N GLY A 318 -41.25 -46.27 26.69
CA GLY A 318 -42.03 -47.19 25.87
C GLY A 318 -41.34 -47.59 24.55
N LYS A 319 -41.16 -48.90 24.31
CA LYS A 319 -40.79 -49.45 22.99
C LYS A 319 -42.07 -49.74 22.20
N GLY A 320 -42.09 -49.46 20.90
CA GLY A 320 -43.17 -49.85 19.98
C GLY A 320 -42.65 -50.23 18.58
N LYS A 321 -43.23 -51.26 17.95
CA LYS A 321 -42.90 -51.75 16.60
C LYS A 321 -44.16 -51.79 15.72
N GLY A 322 -44.01 -51.64 14.40
CA GLY A 322 -45.06 -51.88 13.39
C GLY A 322 -45.04 -50.80 12.29
N ASN A 323 -44.63 -50.97 11.03
CA ASN A 323 -44.38 -52.09 10.09
C ASN A 323 -45.56 -52.50 9.18
N ARG A 324 -45.59 -51.97 7.94
CA ARG A 324 -46.18 -52.47 6.67
C ARG A 324 -46.08 -51.35 5.60
N GLY A 325 -45.77 -51.55 4.32
CA GLY A 325 -45.21 -52.72 3.63
C GLY A 325 -45.38 -52.69 2.08
N LYS A 326 -44.44 -53.29 1.33
CA LYS A 326 -44.38 -53.47 -0.16
C LYS A 326 -44.09 -52.18 -0.97
N SER A 327 -43.51 -52.18 -2.18
CA SER A 327 -43.13 -53.27 -3.13
C SER A 327 -41.72 -53.05 -3.76
N GLY A 328 -41.07 -54.13 -4.26
CA GLY A 328 -39.86 -54.08 -5.13
C GLY A 328 -40.22 -54.12 -6.63
N PRO A 329 -39.36 -54.60 -7.57
CA PRO A 329 -38.06 -55.33 -7.46
C PRO A 329 -36.81 -54.42 -7.66
N GLY A 330 -35.53 -54.85 -7.64
CA GLY A 330 -34.85 -56.16 -7.64
C GLY A 330 -34.01 -56.36 -8.94
N LYS A 331 -32.81 -56.96 -8.99
CA LYS A 331 -31.95 -57.66 -8.01
C LYS A 331 -30.44 -57.59 -8.44
N PRO A 332 -29.46 -57.95 -7.58
CA PRO A 332 -28.00 -57.89 -7.85
C PRO A 332 -27.33 -59.27 -8.11
N ASN A 333 -26.01 -59.31 -8.39
CA ASN A 333 -25.11 -60.35 -7.82
C ASN A 333 -23.57 -60.11 -7.97
N VAL A 334 -22.83 -60.59 -6.94
CA VAL A 334 -21.56 -61.38 -6.87
C VAL A 334 -20.57 -61.37 -8.08
N GLY A 335 -19.22 -61.37 -7.92
CA GLY A 335 -18.33 -61.36 -6.72
C GLY A 335 -17.14 -62.37 -6.80
N ARG A 336 -16.09 -62.19 -5.96
CA ARG A 336 -14.82 -63.02 -5.84
C ARG A 336 -13.87 -62.92 -7.08
N THR A 337 -12.54 -63.25 -7.12
CA THR A 337 -11.36 -63.57 -6.23
C THR A 337 -10.10 -63.67 -7.13
N ARG A 338 -8.80 -63.68 -6.74
CA ARG A 338 -7.98 -63.29 -5.56
C ARG A 338 -6.48 -63.61 -5.85
N ALA A 339 -5.52 -62.76 -5.45
CA ALA A 339 -4.03 -62.95 -5.52
C ALA A 339 -3.39 -63.00 -6.93
N GLY A 340 -2.08 -62.74 -7.13
CA GLY A 340 -1.05 -62.17 -6.22
C GLY A 340 0.40 -62.31 -6.75
N THR A 341 1.37 -61.59 -6.16
CA THR A 341 2.86 -61.66 -6.37
C THR A 341 3.38 -61.27 -7.79
N SER A 342 4.65 -60.92 -8.05
CA SER A 342 5.91 -60.87 -7.26
C SER A 342 6.82 -59.68 -7.66
N ASP A 343 7.96 -59.51 -6.98
CA ASP A 343 9.01 -58.51 -7.24
C ASP A 343 9.83 -58.73 -8.53
N ALA A 344 10.43 -57.64 -9.05
CA ALA A 344 11.68 -57.61 -9.83
C ALA A 344 12.31 -56.20 -9.83
N GLN A 345 13.64 -56.10 -9.92
CA GLN A 345 14.40 -54.82 -9.97
C GLN A 345 15.20 -54.69 -11.32
N PRO A 346 15.91 -53.57 -11.60
CA PRO A 346 16.07 -53.05 -12.97
C PRO A 346 17.33 -53.50 -13.72
N SER A 347 17.38 -53.22 -15.04
CA SER A 347 18.61 -53.32 -15.86
C SER A 347 18.66 -52.35 -17.06
N ASP A 348 19.85 -52.27 -17.66
CA ASP A 348 20.47 -51.26 -18.52
C ASP A 348 19.82 -50.72 -19.81
N LYS A 349 19.91 -49.38 -19.93
CA LYS A 349 20.51 -48.61 -21.06
C LYS A 349 19.91 -48.86 -22.49
N PRO A 350 20.62 -48.49 -23.58
CA PRO A 350 20.51 -47.13 -24.12
C PRO A 350 20.08 -47.08 -25.59
N ASN A 351 19.72 -45.89 -26.08
CA ASN A 351 19.90 -45.61 -27.51
C ASN A 351 20.18 -44.13 -27.78
N ALA A 352 21.08 -43.86 -28.72
CA ALA A 352 21.42 -42.53 -29.21
C ALA A 352 21.32 -42.53 -30.73
N LYS A 353 20.79 -41.46 -31.32
CA LYS A 353 20.83 -41.26 -32.78
C LYS A 353 21.36 -39.89 -33.17
N THR A 354 22.56 -39.91 -33.72
CA THR A 354 23.00 -39.05 -34.82
C THR A 354 21.99 -39.11 -35.99
N GLY A 355 21.93 -38.17 -36.93
CA GLY A 355 22.70 -36.93 -37.14
C GLY A 355 22.84 -36.65 -38.65
N THR A 356 23.28 -35.44 -39.04
CA THR A 356 23.70 -35.04 -40.41
C THR A 356 22.62 -35.03 -41.54
N ASN A 357 22.81 -34.46 -42.74
CA ASN A 357 23.46 -33.20 -43.20
C ASN A 357 23.33 -33.04 -44.74
N THR A 358 22.59 -32.02 -45.24
CA THR A 358 22.65 -31.53 -46.65
C THR A 358 22.06 -30.11 -46.70
N LYS A 359 22.72 -29.03 -47.16
CA LYS A 359 23.43 -28.70 -48.43
C LYS A 359 22.55 -28.61 -49.69
N ARG A 360 22.10 -27.39 -50.05
CA ARG A 360 22.47 -26.63 -51.29
C ARG A 360 21.69 -25.30 -51.35
N THR A 361 22.33 -24.14 -51.52
CA THR A 361 22.56 -23.37 -52.78
C THR A 361 21.30 -23.12 -53.64
N ASN A 362 21.08 -21.94 -54.23
CA ASN A 362 22.10 -21.05 -54.78
C ASN A 362 21.76 -19.54 -54.78
N SER A 363 22.78 -18.74 -55.09
CA SER A 363 22.80 -17.28 -55.27
C SER A 363 21.76 -16.67 -56.22
N ASN A 364 21.49 -15.37 -56.04
CA ASN A 364 21.87 -14.43 -57.10
C ASN A 364 22.44 -13.10 -56.53
N ARG A 365 23.16 -12.34 -57.36
CA ARG A 365 24.14 -11.33 -56.95
C ARG A 365 24.25 -10.22 -58.00
N LYS A 366 24.12 -8.95 -57.60
CA LYS A 366 24.82 -7.83 -58.25
C LYS A 366 25.08 -6.69 -57.26
N LYS A 367 26.00 -5.80 -57.61
CA LYS A 367 26.74 -4.89 -56.70
C LYS A 367 26.83 -3.46 -57.32
N PRO A 368 27.36 -2.45 -56.60
CA PRO A 368 27.12 -1.03 -56.92
C PRO A 368 28.06 -0.46 -57.99
N THR A 369 27.76 0.78 -58.40
CA THR A 369 28.60 1.63 -59.25
C THR A 369 29.23 2.76 -58.40
N ARG A 370 30.50 3.11 -58.66
CA ARG A 370 31.22 4.25 -58.05
C ARG A 370 32.21 4.83 -59.06
N GLN A 371 32.14 6.15 -59.30
CA GLN A 371 33.11 7.04 -59.97
C GLN A 371 32.47 8.46 -59.98
N GLN A 372 33.15 9.61 -60.01
CA GLN A 372 34.50 10.05 -59.62
C GLN A 372 34.36 11.59 -59.42
N GLN A 373 34.69 12.17 -58.25
CA GLN A 373 35.96 12.83 -57.93
C GLN A 373 36.39 13.94 -58.92
N VAL A 374 36.16 15.19 -58.51
CA VAL A 374 36.74 16.47 -58.99
C VAL A 374 36.92 17.36 -57.74
N GLU A 375 37.83 18.34 -57.76
CA GLU A 375 38.52 18.79 -56.53
C GLU A 375 38.95 20.28 -56.51
N GLN A 376 39.29 20.79 -55.30
CA GLN A 376 40.04 22.03 -54.96
C GLN A 376 39.38 23.44 -54.96
N ASP A 377 40.04 24.32 -54.20
CA ASP A 377 40.01 25.79 -54.08
C ASP A 377 38.73 26.56 -53.69
N LYS A 378 38.54 26.79 -52.37
CA LYS A 378 38.97 28.05 -51.70
C LYS A 378 38.85 28.01 -50.18
#